data_AF-A0A9E5TYY4-F1
#
_entry.id   AF-A0A9E5TYY4-F1
#
_cell.length_a   1.000
_cell.length_b   1.000
_cell.length_c   1.000
_cell.angle_alpha   90.00
_cell.angle_beta   90.00
_cell.angle_gamma   90.00
#
_symmetry.space_group_name_H-M   'P 1'
#
loop_
_entity.id
_entity.type
_entity.pdbx_description
1 polymer ?
#
loop_
_entity_poly.entity_id
_entity_poly.type
_entity_poly.pdbx_seq_one_letter_code
_entity_poly.pdbx_strand_id
1 'polypeptide(L)' 'MTEDADEQHRKLRHNLSNPLSAILAETQLLLLRADSLDDETVKALREIERLARRMREMLKG' A
#
# COMPACT_ATOMS: atom_id res chain seq x y z
N MET A 1 -30.82 2.48 -8.10
CA MET A 1 -29.90 3.49 -7.53
C MET A 1 -28.79 2.90 -6.67
N THR A 2 -29.02 1.79 -5.95
CA THR A 2 -28.00 1.13 -5.11
C THR A 2 -26.90 0.41 -5.89
N GLU A 3 -27.21 -0.21 -7.04
CA GLU A 3 -26.23 -0.92 -7.87
C GLU A 3 -25.10 -0.03 -8.40
N ASP A 4 -25.39 1.24 -8.69
CA ASP A 4 -24.42 2.20 -9.21
C ASP A 4 -23.45 2.65 -8.11
N ALA A 5 -23.93 2.83 -6.88
CA ALA A 5 -23.10 3.15 -5.73
C ALA A 5 -22.14 1.99 -5.37
N ASP A 6 -22.62 0.75 -5.44
CA ASP A 6 -21.79 -0.44 -5.21
C ASP A 6 -20.71 -0.62 -6.29
N GLU A 7 -21.03 -0.29 -7.55
CA GLU A 7 -20.08 -0.31 -8.66
C GLU A 7 -18.99 0.77 -8.49
N GLN A 8 -19.37 2.00 -8.14
CA GLN A 8 -18.42 3.07 -7.84
C GLN A 8 -17.50 2.70 -6.67
N HIS A 9 -18.06 2.09 -5.62
CA HIS A 9 -17.28 1.65 -4.47
C HIS A 9 -16.32 0.51 -4.82
N ARG A 10 -16.76 -0.48 -5.60
CA ARG A 10 -15.88 -1.54 -6.15
C ARG A 10 -14.72 -0.94 -6.95
N LYS A 11 -15.03 -0.01 -7.86
CA LYS A 11 -14.04 0.65 -8.72
C LYS A 11 -13.03 1.47 -7.91
N LEU A 12 -13.48 2.18 -6.89
CA LEU A 12 -12.60 2.90 -5.97
C LEU A 12 -11.64 1.95 -5.24
N ARG A 13 -12.14 0.85 -4.65
CA ARG A 13 -11.31 -0.14 -3.96
C ARG A 13 -10.26 -0.75 -4.89
N HIS A 14 -10.63 -1.06 -6.13
CA HIS A 14 -9.70 -1.56 -7.15
C HIS A 14 -8.62 -0.53 -7.47
N ASN A 15 -9.04 0.70 -7.78
CA ASN A 15 -8.14 1.79 -8.18
C ASN A 15 -7.18 2.19 -7.06
N LEU A 16 -7.54 1.99 -5.79
CA LEU A 16 -6.65 2.21 -4.65
C LEU A 16 -5.80 0.97 -4.32
N SER A 17 -6.33 -0.25 -4.47
CA SER A 17 -5.56 -1.48 -4.17
C SER A 17 -4.34 -1.65 -5.08
N ASN A 18 -4.46 -1.28 -6.36
CA ASN A 18 -3.36 -1.41 -7.32
C ASN A 18 -2.12 -0.55 -6.96
N PRO A 19 -2.23 0.79 -6.80
CA PRO A 19 -1.09 1.62 -6.40
C PRO A 19 -0.55 1.27 -5.01
N LEU A 20 -1.40 0.89 -4.04
CA LEU A 20 -0.92 0.44 -2.74
C LEU A 20 -0.09 -0.85 -2.83
N SER A 21 -0.45 -1.75 -3.75
CA SER A 21 0.33 -2.98 -3.98
C SER A 21 1.67 -2.67 -4.64
N ALA A 22 1.71 -1.70 -5.57
CA ALA A 22 2.96 -1.24 -6.18
C ALA A 22 3.89 -0.59 -5.15
N ILE A 23 3.38 0.35 -4.34
CA ILE A 23 4.16 1.00 -3.26
C ILE A 23 4.71 -0.05 -2.29
N LEU A 24 3.90 -1.03 -1.89
CA LEU A 24 4.33 -2.11 -1.01
C LEU A 24 5.46 -2.94 -1.64
N ALA A 25 5.32 -3.31 -2.91
CA ALA A 25 6.33 -4.10 -3.61
C ALA A 25 7.65 -3.34 -3.76
N GLU A 26 7.61 -2.07 -4.17
CA GLU A 26 8.80 -1.22 -4.30
C GLU A 26 9.50 -1.01 -2.95
N THR A 27 8.73 -0.73 -1.89
CA THR A 27 9.26 -0.59 -0.53
C THR A 27 9.95 -1.87 -0.07
N GLN A 28 9.35 -3.03 -0.34
CA GLN A 28 9.94 -4.32 -0.01
C GLN A 28 11.21 -4.61 -0.79
N LEU A 29 11.27 -4.25 -2.08
CA LEU A 29 12.49 -4.38 -2.90
C LEU A 29 13.63 -3.52 -2.34
N LEU A 30 13.34 -2.31 -1.87
CA LEU A 30 14.34 -1.45 -1.21
C LEU A 30 14.80 -2.06 0.13
N LEU A 31 13.87 -2.59 0.91
CA LEU A 31 14.16 -3.24 2.20
C LEU A 31 14.98 -4.54 2.06
N LEU A 32 14.96 -5.22 0.90
CA LEU A 32 15.88 -6.34 0.62
C LEU A 32 17.36 -5.90 0.63
N ARG A 33 17.62 -4.60 0.46
CA ARG A 33 18.95 -3.99 0.47
C ARG A 33 19.17 -3.11 1.70
N ALA A 34 18.42 -3.34 2.78
CA ALA A 34 18.47 -2.52 3.99
C ALA A 34 19.88 -2.36 4.56
N ASP A 35 20.72 -3.39 4.49
CA ASP A 35 22.11 -3.36 4.97
C ASP A 35 23.01 -2.34 4.24
N SER A 36 22.56 -1.82 3.08
CA SER A 36 23.23 -0.79 2.29
C SER A 36 22.64 0.61 2.44
N LEU A 37 21.61 0.77 3.27
CA LEU A 37 20.91 2.02 3.53
C LEU A 37 21.22 2.50 4.94
N ASP A 38 21.10 3.81 5.18
CA ASP A 38 21.18 4.35 6.52
C ASP A 38 19.92 4.01 7.36
N ASP A 39 20.07 4.05 8.68
CA ASP A 39 19.01 3.68 9.63
C ASP A 39 17.75 4.54 9.50
N GLU A 40 17.88 5.82 9.14
CA GLU A 40 16.74 6.72 8.96
C GLU A 40 15.93 6.33 7.73
N THR A 41 16.61 6.03 6.62
CA THR A 41 15.99 5.51 5.40
C THR A 41 15.28 4.17 5.66
N VAL A 42 15.93 3.23 6.35
CA VAL A 42 15.30 1.93 6.68
C VAL A 42 14.04 2.14 7.54
N LYS A 43 14.11 3.02 8.55
CA LYS A 43 12.97 3.35 9.40
C LYS A 43 11.81 3.96 8.59
N ALA A 44 12.10 4.88 7.67
CA ALA A 44 11.09 5.47 6.80
C ALA A 44 10.45 4.42 5.89
N LEU A 45 11.23 3.51 5.29
CA LEU A 45 10.71 2.42 4.46
C LEU A 45 9.81 1.47 5.24
N ARG A 46 10.16 1.12 6.48
CA ARG A 46 9.30 0.30 7.35
C ARG A 46 7.98 0.98 7.69
N GLU A 47 8.01 2.30 7.88
CA GLU A 47 6.80 3.08 8.12
C GLU A 47 5.90 3.14 6.87
N ILE A 48 6.49 3.30 5.67
CA ILE A 48 5.76 3.22 4.39
C ILE A 48 5.11 1.84 4.24
N GLU A 49 5.85 0.75 4.48
CA GLU A 49 5.32 -0.61 4.44
C GLU A 49 4.12 -0.78 5.39
N ARG A 50 4.24 -0.29 6.63
CA ARG A 50 3.18 -0.34 7.64
C ARG A 50 1.93 0.43 7.20
N LEU A 51 2.09 1.64 6.69
CA LEU A 51 0.99 2.48 6.23
C LEU A 51 0.28 1.89 5.02
N ALA A 52 1.04 1.40 4.02
CA ALA A 52 0.47 0.77 2.83
C ALA A 52 -0.34 -0.49 3.18
N ARG A 53 0.14 -1.31 4.12
CA ARG A 53 -0.62 -2.47 4.63
C ARG A 53 -1.91 -2.06 5.31
N ARG A 54 -1.86 -1.05 6.19
CA ARG A 54 -3.06 -0.53 6.87
C ARG A 54 -4.10 0.00 5.89
N MET A 55 -3.69 0.76 4.88
CA MET A 55 -4.61 1.24 3.84
C MET A 55 -5.25 0.08 3.09
N ARG A 56 -4.48 -0.96 2.76
CA ARG A 56 -5.01 -2.15 2.08
C ARG A 56 -5.96 -2.97 2.95
N GLU A 57 -5.75 -3.02 4.25
CA GLU A 57 -6.70 -3.63 5.20
C GLU A 57 -8.02 -2.86 5.24
N MET A 58 -7.96 -1.52 5.28
CA MET A 58 -9.15 -0.65 5.23
C MET A 58 -9.97 -0.82 3.94
N LEU A 59 -9.35 -1.20 2.83
CA LEU A 59 -10.04 -1.47 1.56
C LEU A 59 -10.61 -2.89 1.45
N LYS A 60 -10.21 -3.81 2.33
CA LYS A 60 -10.72 -5.19 2.38
C LYS A 60 -11.89 -5.35 3.34
N GLY A 61 -11.92 -4.54 4.39
CA GLY A 61 -13.08 -4.41 5.30
C GLY A 61 -14.27 -3.77 4.60
#